data_AF-A0A3N2E0N0-F1
#
_entry.id   AF-A0A3N2E0N0-F1
#
_cell.length_a   1.000
_cell.length_b   1.000
_cell.length_c   1.000
_cell.angle_alpha   90.00
_cell.angle_beta   90.00
_cell.angle_gamma   90.00
#
_symmetry.space_group_name_H-M   'P 1'
#
loop_
_entity.id
_entity.type
_entity.pdbx_description
1 polymer ?
#
loop_
_entity_poly.entity_id
_entity_poly.type
_entity_poly.pdbx_seq_one_letter_code
_entity_poly.pdbx_strand_id
1 'polypeptide(L)'
;MSVTKEDVTNSLGSFIAVAILFGGGWYYLDQQRLESIKQQEEMIKLIAEASVKEEEYKSRLKALEAKEKEIENKYKEQAHDNELSALTLKFIDEVSEINIHKKCGDDSEHNKKARKAKALLSLIESKALEYGRTELVETFIKDQWLGVGSWAAKCSLNK
;
A
#
# COMPACT_ATOMS: atom_id res chain seq x y z
N MET A 1 -39.79 83.40 36.69
CA MET A 1 -39.74 82.52 35.50
C MET A 1 -40.65 81.34 35.81
N SER A 2 -41.87 81.33 35.29
CA SER A 2 -42.90 80.33 35.61
C SER A 2 -42.87 79.21 34.58
N VAL A 3 -42.51 78.00 35.00
CA VAL A 3 -42.56 76.80 34.17
C VAL A 3 -44.03 76.51 33.87
N THR A 4 -44.40 76.47 32.59
CA THR A 4 -45.77 76.17 32.15
C THR A 4 -45.95 74.67 31.90
N LYS A 5 -47.19 74.17 31.94
CA LYS A 5 -47.46 72.74 31.70
C LYS A 5 -47.00 72.25 30.32
N GLU A 6 -47.00 73.13 29.31
CA GLU A 6 -46.55 72.83 27.95
C GLU A 6 -45.04 72.58 27.86
N ASP A 7 -44.22 73.32 28.62
CA ASP A 7 -42.76 73.13 28.67
C ASP A 7 -42.38 71.74 29.22
N VAL A 8 -43.11 71.27 30.24
CA VAL A 8 -42.88 69.96 30.86
C VAL A 8 -43.27 68.82 29.91
N THR A 9 -44.39 68.95 29.17
CA THR A 9 -44.82 67.94 28.20
C THR A 9 -43.90 67.84 26.97
N ASN A 10 -43.37 68.96 26.47
CA ASN A 10 -42.40 68.95 25.37
C ASN A 10 -41.04 68.36 25.81
N SER A 11 -40.61 68.65 27.03
CA SER A 11 -39.38 68.05 27.60
C SER A 11 -39.52 66.53 27.76
N LEU A 12 -40.67 66.05 28.23
CA LEU A 12 -40.93 64.62 28.42
C LEU A 12 -41.00 63.87 27.07
N GLY A 13 -41.66 64.47 26.06
CA GLY A 13 -41.73 63.92 24.72
C GLY A 13 -40.35 63.80 24.05
N SER A 14 -39.51 64.82 24.22
CA SER A 14 -38.09 64.81 23.79
C SER A 14 -37.31 63.67 24.45
N PHE A 15 -37.47 63.47 25.76
CA PHE A 15 -36.77 62.43 26.51
C PHE A 15 -37.18 61.02 26.08
N ILE A 16 -38.47 60.80 25.80
CA ILE A 16 -39.00 59.51 25.32
C ILE A 16 -38.49 59.22 23.90
N ALA A 17 -38.47 60.22 23.01
CA ALA A 17 -37.93 60.06 21.67
C ALA A 17 -36.44 59.67 21.68
N VAL A 18 -35.65 60.29 22.56
CA VAL A 18 -34.24 59.94 22.78
C VAL A 18 -34.12 58.51 23.32
N ALA A 19 -34.91 58.13 24.33
CA ALA A 19 -34.89 56.77 24.88
C ALA A 19 -35.24 55.69 23.83
N ILE A 20 -36.19 55.96 22.92
CA ILE A 20 -36.55 55.05 21.83
C ILE A 20 -35.41 54.95 20.80
N LEU A 21 -34.76 56.06 20.45
CA LEU A 21 -33.62 56.04 19.52
C LEU A 21 -32.42 55.29 20.10
N PHE A 22 -32.11 55.48 21.38
CA PHE A 22 -31.04 54.76 22.05
C PHE A 22 -31.37 53.27 22.26
N GLY A 23 -32.61 52.94 22.67
CA GLY A 23 -33.04 51.55 22.87
C GLY A 23 -33.15 50.77 21.55
N GLY A 24 -33.70 51.39 20.50
CA GLY A 24 -33.80 50.81 19.16
C GLY A 24 -32.44 50.65 18.49
N GLY A 25 -31.54 51.64 18.65
CA GLY A 25 -30.16 51.55 18.18
C GLY A 25 -29.37 50.44 18.87
N TRP A 26 -29.56 50.25 20.18
CA TRP A 26 -28.94 49.16 20.92
C TRP A 26 -29.45 47.79 20.47
N TYR A 27 -30.77 47.65 20.30
CA TYR A 27 -31.38 46.42 19.81
C TYR A 27 -30.90 46.04 18.40
N TYR A 28 -30.77 47.02 17.50
CA TYR A 28 -30.24 46.79 16.15
C TYR A 28 -28.76 46.34 16.16
N LEU A 29 -27.92 47.00 16.97
CA LEU A 29 -26.51 46.61 17.14
C LEU A 29 -26.36 45.23 17.78
N ASP A 30 -27.26 44.87 18.71
CA ASP A 30 -27.28 43.57 19.36
C ASP A 30 -27.69 42.45 18.38
N GLN A 31 -28.68 42.70 17.51
CA GLN A 31 -29.03 41.78 16.42
C GLN A 31 -27.86 41.53 15.47
N GLN A 32 -27.14 42.58 15.05
CA GLN A 32 -25.95 42.40 14.19
C GLN A 32 -24.84 41.62 14.88
N ARG A 33 -24.65 41.81 16.20
CA ARG A 33 -23.70 41.00 16.98
C ARG A 33 -24.10 39.53 16.99
N LEU A 34 -25.38 39.22 17.24
CA LEU A 34 -25.86 37.84 17.27
C LEU A 34 -25.74 37.16 15.89
N GLU A 35 -26.03 37.87 14.80
CA GLU A 35 -25.88 37.34 13.44
C GLU A 35 -24.42 37.07 13.08
N SER A 36 -23.51 37.99 13.41
CA SER A 36 -22.08 37.80 13.18
C SER A 36 -21.48 36.66 14.01
N ILE A 37 -21.95 36.48 15.25
CA ILE A 37 -21.57 35.33 16.09
C ILE A 37 -22.07 34.02 15.46
N LYS A 38 -23.34 33.97 15.02
CA LYS A 38 -23.88 32.77 14.33
C LYS A 38 -23.11 32.43 13.06
N GLN A 39 -22.78 33.44 12.25
CA GLN A 39 -21.96 33.23 11.05
C GLN A 39 -20.56 32.72 11.38
N GLN A 40 -19.94 33.22 12.46
CA GLN A 40 -18.66 32.70 12.93
C GLN A 40 -18.76 31.26 13.41
N GLU A 41 -19.80 30.89 14.15
CA GLU A 41 -20.04 29.51 14.58
C GLU A 41 -20.24 28.56 13.39
N GLU A 42 -21.02 28.96 12.38
CA GLU A 42 -21.21 28.18 11.16
C GLU A 42 -19.91 28.01 10.38
N MET A 43 -19.12 29.07 10.24
CA MET A 43 -17.79 29.03 9.61
C MET A 43 -16.84 28.08 10.35
N ILE A 44 -16.76 28.18 11.68
CA ILE A 44 -15.91 27.32 12.50
C ILE A 44 -16.35 25.86 12.35
N LYS A 45 -17.66 25.60 12.35
CA LYS A 45 -18.22 24.26 12.15
C LYS A 45 -17.86 23.70 10.78
N LEU A 46 -18.01 24.49 9.71
CA LEU A 46 -17.65 24.08 8.35
C LEU A 46 -16.15 23.78 8.22
N ILE A 47 -15.29 24.59 8.84
CA ILE A 47 -13.84 24.37 8.86
C ILE A 47 -13.51 23.07 9.60
N ALA A 48 -14.12 22.84 10.76
CA ALA A 48 -13.91 21.62 11.54
C ALA A 48 -14.39 20.37 10.77
N GLU A 49 -15.55 20.42 10.11
CA GLU A 49 -16.04 19.33 9.27
C GLU A 49 -15.13 19.07 8.07
N ALA A 50 -14.59 20.13 7.45
CA ALA A 50 -13.65 20.01 6.35
C ALA A 50 -12.32 19.37 6.80
N SER A 51 -11.78 19.79 7.95
CA SER A 51 -10.53 19.23 8.48
C SER A 51 -10.68 17.75 8.86
N VAL A 52 -11.81 17.38 9.48
CA VAL A 52 -12.10 15.97 9.81
C VAL A 52 -12.20 15.12 8.54
N LYS A 53 -12.90 15.61 7.51
CA LYS A 53 -12.99 14.91 6.22
C LYS A 53 -11.62 14.80 5.56
N GLU A 54 -10.80 15.85 5.60
CA GLU A 54 -9.45 15.82 5.03
C GLU A 54 -8.57 14.75 5.72
N GLU A 55 -8.62 14.66 7.05
CA GLU A 55 -7.93 13.61 7.80
C GLU A 55 -8.45 12.22 7.45
N GLU A 56 -9.77 12.06 7.32
CA GLU A 56 -10.38 10.80 6.92
C GLU A 56 -9.90 10.38 5.52
N TYR A 57 -9.88 11.29 4.55
CA TYR A 57 -9.36 11.02 3.21
C TYR A 57 -7.87 10.67 3.22
N LYS A 58 -7.04 11.39 3.99
CA LYS A 58 -5.61 11.06 4.15
C LYS A 58 -5.42 9.67 4.74
N SER A 59 -6.21 9.30 5.75
CA SER A 59 -6.14 7.97 6.36
C SER A 59 -6.54 6.86 5.38
N ARG A 60 -7.61 7.07 4.60
CA ARG A 60 -8.07 6.14 3.56
C ARG A 60 -7.05 6.00 2.45
N LEU A 61 -6.42 7.09 2.03
CA LEU A 61 -5.39 7.09 1.00
C LEU A 61 -4.16 6.29 1.45
N LYS A 62 -3.67 6.52 2.67
CA LYS A 62 -2.59 5.70 3.25
C LYS A 62 -2.95 4.22 3.34
N ALA A 63 -4.19 3.88 3.70
CA ALA A 63 -4.65 2.51 3.76
C ALA A 63 -4.72 1.86 2.36
N LEU A 64 -5.11 2.62 1.33
CA LEU A 64 -5.10 2.16 -0.07
C LEU A 64 -3.67 1.97 -0.58
N GLU A 65 -2.77 2.92 -0.35
CA GLU A 65 -1.35 2.78 -0.70
C GLU A 65 -0.70 1.57 -0.04
N ALA A 66 -1.03 1.29 1.23
CA ALA A 66 -0.54 0.11 1.93
C ALA A 66 -1.06 -1.19 1.28
N LYS A 67 -2.35 -1.23 0.90
CA LYS A 67 -2.94 -2.38 0.20
C LYS A 67 -2.35 -2.57 -1.20
N GLU A 68 -2.12 -1.49 -1.93
CA GLU A 68 -1.48 -1.53 -3.25
C GLU A 68 -0.07 -2.12 -3.17
N LYS A 69 0.73 -1.67 -2.20
CA LYS A 69 2.06 -2.26 -1.93
C LYS A 69 2.00 -3.73 -1.53
N GLU A 70 1.02 -4.12 -0.71
CA GLU A 70 0.82 -5.52 -0.34
C GLU A 70 0.51 -6.39 -1.57
N ILE A 71 -0.38 -5.91 -2.45
CA ILE A 71 -0.74 -6.58 -3.69
C ILE A 71 0.47 -6.67 -4.63
N GLU A 72 1.22 -5.58 -4.79
CA GLU A 72 2.43 -5.55 -5.62
C GLU A 72 3.48 -6.56 -5.13
N ASN A 73 3.69 -6.64 -3.81
CA ASN A 73 4.59 -7.62 -3.22
C ASN A 73 4.11 -9.05 -3.47
N LYS A 74 2.81 -9.33 -3.32
CA LYS A 74 2.24 -10.66 -3.64
C LYS A 74 2.44 -11.04 -5.10
N TYR A 75 2.24 -10.10 -6.03
CA TYR A 75 2.48 -10.36 -7.45
C TYR A 75 3.96 -10.63 -7.75
N LYS A 76 4.88 -9.91 -7.09
CA LYS A 76 6.32 -10.17 -7.22
C LYS A 76 6.69 -11.55 -6.70
N GLU A 77 6.22 -11.92 -5.51
CA GLU A 77 6.43 -13.25 -4.93
C GLU A 77 5.90 -14.35 -5.86
N GLN A 78 4.68 -14.18 -6.39
CA GLN A 78 4.11 -15.13 -7.34
C GLN A 78 4.92 -15.21 -8.65
N ALA A 79 5.45 -14.08 -9.13
CA ALA A 79 6.33 -14.08 -10.30
C ALA A 79 7.63 -14.84 -10.04
N HIS A 80 8.23 -14.67 -8.86
CA HIS A 80 9.42 -15.41 -8.43
C HIS A 80 9.15 -16.92 -8.35
N ASP A 81 8.02 -17.32 -7.77
CA ASP A 81 7.62 -18.73 -7.68
C ASP A 81 7.35 -19.35 -9.06
N ASN A 82 6.72 -18.59 -9.97
CA ASN A 82 6.49 -19.02 -11.34
C ASN A 82 7.81 -19.20 -12.11
N GLU A 83 8.77 -18.29 -11.94
CA GLU A 83 10.09 -18.40 -12.57
C GLU A 83 10.84 -19.64 -12.07
N LEU A 84 10.90 -19.85 -10.75
CA LEU A 84 11.51 -21.05 -10.16
C LEU A 84 10.83 -22.34 -10.62
N SER A 85 9.50 -22.35 -10.68
CA SER A 85 8.74 -23.50 -11.17
C SER A 85 9.06 -23.81 -12.63
N ALA A 86 9.13 -22.79 -13.48
CA ALA A 86 9.48 -22.95 -14.89
C ALA A 86 10.91 -23.46 -15.08
N LEU A 87 11.87 -22.97 -14.30
CA LEU A 87 13.26 -23.47 -14.34
C LEU A 87 13.36 -24.91 -13.84
N THR A 88 12.63 -25.25 -12.78
CA THR A 88 12.59 -26.61 -12.22
C THR A 88 11.99 -27.61 -13.20
N LEU A 89 10.92 -27.23 -13.90
CA LEU A 89 10.33 -28.06 -14.97
C LEU A 89 11.31 -28.30 -16.10
N LYS A 90 12.05 -27.27 -16.54
CA LYS A 90 13.12 -27.42 -17.55
C LYS A 90 14.22 -28.36 -17.06
N PHE A 91 14.60 -28.28 -15.79
CA PHE A 91 15.56 -29.21 -15.22
C PHE A 91 15.04 -30.65 -15.28
N ILE A 92 13.80 -30.90 -14.84
CA ILE A 92 13.17 -32.24 -14.86
C ILE A 92 13.16 -32.81 -16.29
N ASP A 93 12.79 -32.00 -17.28
CA ASP A 93 12.78 -32.42 -18.68
C ASP A 93 14.17 -32.84 -19.16
N GLU A 94 15.19 -32.03 -18.88
CA GLU A 94 16.59 -32.32 -19.25
C GLU A 94 17.17 -33.55 -18.56
N VAL A 95 16.68 -33.91 -17.36
CA VAL A 95 17.16 -35.08 -16.60
C VAL A 95 16.30 -36.32 -16.76
N SER A 96 15.11 -36.21 -17.37
CA SER A 96 14.13 -37.30 -17.46
C SER A 96 14.69 -38.58 -18.11
N GLU A 97 15.59 -38.42 -19.09
CA GLU A 97 16.16 -39.51 -19.89
C GLU A 97 17.59 -39.89 -19.48
N ILE A 98 18.20 -39.18 -18.52
CA ILE A 98 19.63 -39.31 -18.22
C ILE A 98 19.91 -39.38 -16.72
N ASN A 99 21.06 -39.95 -16.36
CA ASN A 99 21.54 -39.88 -14.99
C ASN A 99 22.61 -38.79 -14.86
N ILE A 100 22.26 -37.64 -14.27
CA ILE A 100 23.18 -36.49 -14.13
C ILE A 100 24.45 -36.77 -13.32
N HIS A 101 24.45 -37.83 -12.52
CA HIS A 101 25.60 -38.26 -11.72
C HIS A 101 26.54 -39.19 -12.49
N LYS A 102 26.12 -39.71 -13.64
CA LYS A 102 26.98 -40.56 -14.47
C LYS A 102 27.68 -39.75 -15.56
N LYS A 103 28.94 -40.08 -15.83
CA LYS A 103 29.66 -39.64 -17.04
C LYS A 103 29.89 -40.85 -17.92
N CYS A 104 29.58 -40.71 -19.21
CA CYS A 104 29.62 -41.80 -20.18
C CYS A 104 30.80 -41.60 -21.13
N GLY A 105 31.61 -42.62 -21.36
CA GLY A 105 32.72 -42.52 -22.33
C GLY A 105 32.26 -42.46 -23.79
N ASP A 106 31.20 -43.20 -24.11
CA ASP A 106 30.69 -43.43 -25.47
C ASP A 106 29.47 -42.57 -25.85
N ASP A 107 28.78 -41.98 -24.87
CA ASP A 107 27.61 -41.13 -25.08
C ASP A 107 27.89 -39.64 -24.83
N SER A 108 28.26 -38.94 -25.90
CA SER A 108 28.51 -37.49 -25.89
C SER A 108 27.24 -36.67 -25.64
N GLU A 109 26.07 -37.18 -26.04
CA GLU A 109 24.79 -36.49 -25.89
C GLU A 109 24.34 -36.50 -24.43
N HIS A 110 24.43 -37.65 -23.76
CA HIS A 110 24.20 -37.77 -22.32
C HIS A 110 25.07 -36.78 -21.54
N ASN A 111 26.38 -36.70 -21.85
CA ASN A 111 27.28 -35.78 -21.19
C ASN A 111 26.97 -34.30 -21.45
N LYS A 112 26.37 -33.96 -22.60
CA LYS A 112 25.90 -32.59 -22.88
C LYS A 112 24.65 -32.28 -22.06
N LYS A 113 23.64 -33.16 -22.08
CA LYS A 113 22.42 -33.02 -21.26
C LYS A 113 22.76 -32.93 -19.77
N ALA A 114 23.66 -33.79 -19.26
CA ALA A 114 24.08 -33.76 -17.86
C ALA A 114 24.80 -32.45 -17.46
N ARG A 115 25.60 -31.86 -18.36
CA ARG A 115 26.22 -30.54 -18.12
C ARG A 115 25.16 -29.43 -18.10
N LYS A 116 24.20 -29.46 -19.02
CA LYS A 116 23.11 -28.51 -19.10
C LYS A 116 22.22 -28.59 -17.86
N ALA A 117 21.86 -29.79 -17.42
CA ALA A 117 21.10 -30.02 -16.20
C ALA A 117 21.82 -29.49 -14.94
N LYS A 118 23.14 -29.71 -14.81
CA LYS A 118 23.93 -29.13 -13.70
C LYS A 118 23.96 -27.61 -13.73
N ALA A 119 24.11 -27.02 -14.92
CA ALA A 119 24.05 -25.56 -15.06
C ALA A 119 22.67 -25.00 -14.70
N LEU A 120 21.59 -25.68 -15.09
CA LEU A 120 20.22 -25.34 -14.69
C LEU A 120 20.04 -25.47 -13.18
N LEU A 121 20.59 -26.51 -12.55
CA LEU A 121 20.51 -26.70 -11.10
C LEU A 121 21.22 -25.56 -10.34
N SER A 122 22.41 -25.15 -10.78
CA SER A 122 23.11 -23.97 -10.22
C SER A 122 22.34 -22.67 -10.43
N LEU A 123 21.65 -22.52 -11.58
CA LEU A 123 20.81 -21.34 -11.84
C LEU A 123 19.60 -21.31 -10.90
N ILE A 124 18.92 -22.45 -10.73
CA ILE A 124 17.79 -22.60 -9.80
C ILE A 124 18.25 -22.29 -8.37
N GLU A 125 19.44 -22.76 -7.96
CA GLU A 125 20.03 -22.48 -6.65
C GLU A 125 20.27 -20.99 -6.44
N SER A 126 20.91 -20.32 -7.39
CA SER A 126 21.14 -18.88 -7.33
C SER A 126 19.83 -18.10 -7.26
N LYS A 127 18.81 -18.48 -8.04
CA LYS A 127 17.51 -17.82 -8.05
C LYS A 127 16.71 -18.08 -6.77
N ALA A 128 16.78 -19.30 -6.24
CA ALA A 128 16.12 -19.64 -4.98
C ALA A 128 16.71 -18.83 -3.81
N LEU A 129 18.03 -18.66 -3.77
CA LEU A 129 18.69 -17.78 -2.78
C LEU A 129 18.32 -16.31 -2.97
N GLU A 130 18.28 -15.82 -4.22
CA GLU A 130 17.86 -14.45 -4.56
C GLU A 130 16.43 -14.16 -4.06
N TYR A 131 15.53 -15.14 -4.17
CA TYR A 131 14.12 -15.02 -3.77
C TYR A 131 13.83 -15.48 -2.33
N GLY A 132 14.87 -15.83 -1.56
CA GLY A 132 14.71 -16.26 -0.16
C GLY A 132 14.02 -17.62 0.02
N ARG A 133 13.98 -18.46 -1.01
CA ARG A 133 13.39 -19.82 -1.00
C ARG A 133 14.41 -20.85 -0.52
N THR A 134 14.92 -20.69 0.70
CA THR A 134 15.96 -21.57 1.27
C THR A 134 15.50 -23.01 1.43
N GLU A 135 14.19 -23.22 1.68
CA GLU A 135 13.58 -24.55 1.74
C GLU A 135 13.78 -25.37 0.46
N LEU A 136 13.68 -24.74 -0.72
CA LEU A 136 13.90 -25.38 -2.01
C LEU A 136 15.37 -25.81 -2.15
N VAL A 137 16.28 -24.97 -1.67
CA VAL A 137 17.72 -25.26 -1.69
C VAL A 137 18.03 -26.48 -0.83
N GLU A 138 17.50 -26.51 0.39
CA GLU A 138 17.79 -27.56 1.37
C GLU A 138 17.15 -28.91 1.04
N THR A 139 15.94 -28.90 0.48
CA THR A 139 15.16 -30.13 0.22
C THR A 139 15.38 -30.67 -1.19
N PHE A 140 15.28 -29.82 -2.22
CA PHE A 140 15.32 -30.27 -3.60
C PHE A 140 16.74 -30.20 -4.16
N ILE A 141 17.37 -29.03 -4.11
CA ILE A 141 18.63 -28.78 -4.82
C ILE A 141 19.77 -29.59 -4.21
N LYS A 142 19.85 -29.61 -2.88
CA LYS A 142 20.86 -30.38 -2.16
C LYS A 142 20.76 -31.88 -2.48
N ASP A 143 19.56 -32.44 -2.52
CA ASP A 143 19.34 -33.84 -2.88
C ASP A 143 19.80 -34.14 -4.31
N GLN A 144 19.52 -33.23 -5.26
CA GLN A 144 20.00 -33.35 -6.64
C GLN A 144 21.52 -33.20 -6.78
N TRP A 145 22.20 -32.54 -5.83
CA TRP A 145 23.67 -32.52 -5.77
C TRP A 145 24.27 -33.75 -5.11
N LEU A 146 23.57 -34.37 -4.14
CA LEU A 146 24.07 -35.45 -3.28
C LEU A 146 24.21 -36.81 -3.97
N GLY A 147 23.88 -36.95 -5.26
CA GLY A 147 24.10 -38.21 -5.98
C GLY A 147 25.59 -38.47 -6.31
N VAL A 148 26.01 -39.73 -6.13
CA VAL A 148 27.40 -40.17 -6.30
C VAL A 148 27.82 -40.12 -7.77
N GLY A 149 28.82 -39.29 -8.07
CA GLY A 149 29.43 -39.19 -9.39
C GLY A 149 30.20 -40.46 -9.76
N SER A 150 29.76 -41.22 -10.77
CA SER A 150 30.49 -42.41 -11.26
C SER A 150 30.77 -42.33 -12.76
N TRP A 151 31.98 -42.71 -13.18
CA TRP A 151 32.32 -42.82 -14.60
C TRP A 151 32.00 -44.24 -15.11
N ALA A 152 31.35 -44.33 -16.27
CA ALA A 152 31.02 -45.58 -16.93
C ALA A 152 31.53 -45.55 -18.38
N ALA A 153 32.15 -46.64 -18.83
CA ALA A 153 32.60 -46.79 -20.21
C ALA A 153 31.43 -46.82 -21.20
N LYS A 154 30.28 -47.39 -20.77
CA LYS A 154 29.00 -47.36 -21.49
C LYS A 154 27.88 -46.96 -20.55
N CYS A 155 27.02 -46.04 -20.99
CA CYS A 155 25.76 -45.77 -20.30
C CYS A 155 24.65 -46.49 -21.04
N SER A 156 24.06 -47.53 -20.42
CA SER A 156 22.81 -48.07 -20.93
C SER A 156 21.75 -46.99 -20.82
N LEU A 157 21.10 -46.66 -21.94
CA LEU A 157 19.79 -46.02 -21.93
C LEU A 157 18.92 -46.89 -21.00
N ASN A 158 18.47 -46.33 -19.87
CA ASN A 158 17.42 -46.98 -19.11
C ASN A 158 16.22 -47.08 -20.07
N LYS A 159 15.86 -48.30 -20.45
CA LYS A 159 14.54 -48.59 -21.03
C LYS A 159 13.50 -48.60 -19.93
#